data_AF-A0A0R0D9G0-F1
#
_entry.id   AF-A0A0R0D9G0-F1
#
_cell.length_a   1.000
_cell.length_b   1.000
_cell.length_c   1.000
_cell.angle_alpha   90.00
_cell.angle_beta   90.00
_cell.angle_gamma   90.00
#
_symmetry.space_group_name_H-M   'P 1'
#
loop_
_entity.id
_entity.type
_entity.pdbx_description
1 polymer ?
#
loop_
_entity_poly.entity_id
_entity_poly.type
_entity_poly.pdbx_seq_one_letter_code
_entity_poly.pdbx_strand_id
1 'polypeptide(L)'
;MITVRKLTRQELFEIAENIFNPSEGGPSEAEIDMQLYAFCMNCPDPVGAMELIIEAPRGITSAEVFEQAFFMQERRIETWSAEDLPMDHPLRYCRFASE
;
A
#
# COMPACT_ATOMS: atom_id res chain seq x y z
N MET A 1 6.13 16.30 -1.06
CA MET A 1 6.90 15.10 -1.45
C MET A 1 6.85 14.17 -0.26
N ILE A 2 6.25 12.99 -0.40
CA ILE A 2 6.06 12.07 0.72
C ILE A 2 7.31 11.16 0.78
N THR A 3 8.14 11.36 1.79
CA THR A 3 9.29 10.47 2.06
C THR A 3 8.78 9.27 2.84
N VAL A 4 8.79 8.09 2.22
CA VAL A 4 8.34 6.87 2.87
C VAL A 4 9.50 6.25 3.64
N ARG A 5 9.38 6.20 4.96
CA ARG A 5 10.31 5.48 5.84
C ARG A 5 10.17 3.97 5.60
N LYS A 6 11.30 3.24 5.64
CA LYS A 6 11.26 1.76 5.71
C LYS A 6 10.58 1.32 7.01
N LEU A 7 9.51 0.55 6.87
CA LEU A 7 8.73 0.01 7.97
C LEU A 7 9.16 -1.42 8.28
N THR A 8 9.04 -1.80 9.55
CA THR A 8 9.21 -3.19 9.98
C THR A 8 8.00 -4.03 9.57
N ARG A 9 8.17 -5.37 9.57
CA ARG A 9 7.07 -6.31 9.29
C ARG A 9 5.86 -6.07 10.19
N GLN A 10 6.12 -5.81 11.48
CA GLN A 10 5.09 -5.54 12.48
C GLN A 10 4.33 -4.24 12.19
N GLU A 11 5.06 -3.15 11.87
CA GLU A 11 4.44 -1.86 11.52
C GLU A 11 3.58 -1.96 10.24
N LEU A 12 4.02 -2.75 9.25
CA LEU A 12 3.23 -2.98 8.03
C LEU A 12 1.94 -3.77 8.30
N PHE A 13 2.02 -4.76 9.19
CA PHE A 13 0.85 -5.51 9.60
C PHE A 13 -0.15 -4.62 10.37
N GLU A 14 0.33 -3.77 11.28
CA GLU A 14 -0.52 -2.80 11.99
C GLU A 14 -1.20 -1.80 11.04
N ILE A 15 -0.50 -1.37 9.99
CA ILE A 15 -1.10 -0.55 8.94
C ILE A 15 -2.18 -1.32 8.18
N ALA A 16 -1.94 -2.58 7.81
CA ALA A 16 -2.95 -3.41 7.15
C ALA A 16 -4.20 -3.59 8.03
N GLU A 17 -4.03 -3.77 9.35
CA GLU A 17 -5.15 -3.80 10.29
C GLU A 17 -5.95 -2.49 10.27
N ASN A 18 -5.29 -1.34 10.30
CA ASN A 18 -5.99 -0.05 10.30
C ASN A 18 -6.76 0.22 8.99
N ILE A 19 -6.25 -0.27 7.85
CA ILE A 19 -6.89 -0.11 6.54
C ILE A 19 -8.17 -0.95 6.46
N PHE A 20 -8.11 -2.22 6.91
CA PHE A 20 -9.22 -3.18 6.75
C PHE A 20 -10.21 -3.16 7.92
N ASN A 21 -9.73 -2.84 9.12
CA ASN A 21 -10.49 -2.85 10.36
C ASN A 21 -10.30 -1.51 11.10
N PRO A 22 -10.71 -0.37 10.52
CA PRO A 22 -10.59 0.92 11.19
C PRO A 22 -11.38 0.90 12.51
N SER A 23 -10.67 1.11 13.62
CA SER A 23 -11.28 1.12 14.95
C SER A 23 -12.06 2.41 15.18
N GLU A 24 -13.02 2.37 16.11
CA GLU A 24 -13.74 3.57 16.54
C GLU A 24 -12.76 4.52 17.26
N GLY A 25 -12.55 5.72 16.71
CA GLY A 25 -11.48 6.64 17.14
C GLY A 25 -10.11 6.36 16.49
N GLY A 26 -10.07 5.49 15.48
CA GLY A 26 -8.91 5.24 14.63
C GLY A 26 -8.59 6.38 13.65
N PRO A 27 -7.67 6.14 12.70
CA PRO A 27 -7.24 7.15 11.74
C PRO A 27 -8.41 7.67 10.89
N SER A 28 -8.37 8.97 10.62
CA SER A 28 -9.25 9.61 9.63
C SER A 28 -9.02 9.04 8.23
N GLU A 29 -9.97 9.27 7.32
CA GLU A 29 -9.86 8.83 5.92
C GLU A 29 -8.54 9.27 5.27
N ALA A 30 -8.13 10.52 5.48
CA ALA A 30 -6.85 11.02 4.96
C ALA A 30 -5.63 10.33 5.59
N GLU A 31 -5.72 9.91 6.85
CA GLU A 31 -4.66 9.14 7.51
C GLU A 31 -4.63 7.69 7.03
N ILE A 32 -5.80 7.10 6.73
CA ILE A 32 -5.91 5.78 6.10
C ILE A 32 -5.27 5.82 4.72
N ASP A 33 -5.53 6.85 3.92
CA ASP A 33 -4.87 7.03 2.62
C ASP A 33 -3.35 7.11 2.77
N MET A 34 -2.85 7.89 3.73
CA MET A 34 -1.40 7.97 4.00
C MET A 34 -0.81 6.64 4.43
N GLN A 35 -1.54 5.88 5.26
CA GLN A 35 -1.14 4.54 5.69
C GLN A 35 -1.14 3.55 4.52
N LEU A 36 -2.14 3.60 3.65
CA LEU A 36 -2.21 2.82 2.42
C LEU A 36 -1.00 3.09 1.51
N TYR A 37 -0.62 4.35 1.32
CA TYR A 37 0.59 4.70 0.58
C TYR A 37 1.85 4.14 1.24
N ALA A 38 1.98 4.31 2.56
CA ALA A 38 3.13 3.81 3.30
C ALA A 38 3.23 2.28 3.22
N PHE A 39 2.11 1.57 3.28
CA PHE A 39 2.04 0.13 3.10
C PHE A 39 2.55 -0.30 1.73
N CYS A 40 1.92 0.20 0.67
CA CYS A 40 2.22 -0.21 -0.70
C CYS A 40 3.69 0.07 -1.05
N MET A 41 4.20 1.24 -0.67
CA MET A 41 5.58 1.63 -0.94
C MET A 41 6.64 0.81 -0.19
N ASN A 42 6.24 0.05 0.83
CA ASN A 42 7.09 -0.89 1.56
C ASN A 42 6.91 -2.36 1.10
N CYS A 43 5.98 -2.63 0.18
CA CYS A 43 5.80 -3.95 -0.42
C CYS A 43 6.79 -4.17 -1.58
N PRO A 44 7.12 -5.44 -1.91
CA PRO A 44 7.93 -5.77 -3.08
C PRO A 44 7.35 -5.25 -4.40
N ASP A 45 6.03 -5.20 -4.52
CA ASP A 45 5.29 -4.65 -5.66
C ASP A 45 4.28 -3.61 -5.16
N PRO A 46 4.61 -2.30 -5.17
CA PRO A 46 3.72 -1.27 -4.68
C PRO A 46 2.41 -1.14 -5.45
N VAL A 47 2.45 -1.41 -6.77
CA VAL A 47 1.25 -1.34 -7.61
C VAL A 47 0.37 -2.55 -7.35
N GLY A 48 0.96 -3.75 -7.36
CA GLY A 48 0.22 -4.97 -7.03
C GLY A 48 -0.37 -4.95 -5.62
N ALA A 49 0.34 -4.38 -4.63
CA ALA A 49 -0.18 -4.22 -3.27
C ALA A 49 -1.39 -3.27 -3.22
N MET A 50 -1.39 -2.20 -4.02
CA MET A 50 -2.52 -1.28 -4.12
C MET A 50 -3.72 -1.95 -4.79
N GLU A 51 -3.52 -2.63 -5.92
CA GLU A 51 -4.55 -3.39 -6.61
C GLU A 51 -5.18 -4.45 -5.71
N LEU A 52 -4.35 -5.18 -4.94
CA LEU A 52 -4.82 -6.17 -3.97
C LEU A 52 -5.76 -5.57 -2.92
N ILE A 53 -5.51 -4.34 -2.47
CA ILE A 53 -6.33 -3.66 -1.47
C ILE A 53 -7.62 -3.13 -2.10
N ILE A 54 -7.53 -2.52 -3.29
CA ILE A 54 -8.70 -1.96 -4.00
C ILE A 54 -9.66 -3.08 -4.45
N GLU A 55 -9.11 -4.18 -4.96
CA GLU A 55 -9.87 -5.33 -5.46
C GLU A 55 -10.06 -6.43 -4.40
N ALA A 56 -9.76 -6.12 -3.15
CA ALA A 56 -9.88 -7.04 -2.02
C ALA A 56 -11.26 -7.73 -1.99
N PRO A 57 -11.32 -9.07 -2.06
CA PRO A 57 -12.59 -9.77 -2.01
C PRO A 57 -13.26 -9.59 -0.64
N ARG A 58 -14.59 -9.54 -0.62
CA ARG A 58 -15.34 -9.41 0.63
C ARG A 58 -14.98 -10.53 1.60
N GLY A 59 -14.52 -10.16 2.80
CA GLY A 59 -14.15 -11.09 3.86
C GLY A 59 -12.68 -11.50 3.87
N ILE A 60 -11.84 -10.95 2.98
CA ILE A 60 -10.39 -11.08 3.11
C ILE A 60 -9.93 -10.43 4.42
N THR A 61 -9.00 -11.09 5.11
CA THR A 61 -8.40 -10.55 6.33
C THR A 61 -7.20 -9.66 5.98
N SER A 62 -6.95 -8.66 6.83
CA SER A 62 -5.71 -7.88 6.89
C SER A 62 -4.45 -8.76 6.85
N ALA A 63 -4.46 -9.90 7.54
CA ALA A 63 -3.37 -10.87 7.53
C ALA A 63 -3.16 -11.50 6.14
N GLU A 64 -4.23 -11.92 5.47
CA GLU A 64 -4.13 -12.48 4.12
C GLU A 64 -3.64 -11.45 3.10
N VAL A 65 -4.10 -10.20 3.22
CA VAL A 65 -3.63 -9.10 2.36
C VAL A 65 -2.15 -8.81 2.62
N PHE A 66 -1.76 -8.71 3.89
CA PHE A 66 -0.38 -8.50 4.28
C PHE A 66 0.53 -9.60 3.72
N GLU A 67 0.18 -10.88 3.92
CA GLU A 67 0.98 -11.99 3.42
C GLU A 67 1.05 -12.00 1.89
N GLN A 68 -0.08 -11.80 1.20
CA GLN A 68 -0.09 -11.73 -0.26
C GLN A 68 0.76 -10.59 -0.79
N ALA A 69 0.64 -9.39 -0.24
CA ALA A 69 1.44 -8.23 -0.62
C ALA A 69 2.94 -8.44 -0.32
N PHE A 70 3.26 -9.04 0.83
CA PHE A 70 4.65 -9.25 1.26
C PHE A 70 5.39 -10.32 0.45
N PHE A 71 4.66 -11.30 -0.11
CA PHE A 71 5.23 -12.36 -0.94
C PHE A 71 5.11 -12.11 -2.46
N MET A 72 4.69 -10.91 -2.88
CA MET A 72 4.71 -10.54 -4.29
C MET A 72 6.12 -10.57 -4.86
N GLN A 73 6.21 -10.83 -6.17
CA GLN A 73 7.47 -10.68 -6.90
C GLN A 73 7.89 -9.21 -6.89
N GLU A 74 9.17 -8.92 -6.60
CA GLU A 74 9.67 -7.54 -6.58
C GLU A 74 9.44 -6.87 -7.95
N ARG A 75 8.67 -5.79 -7.94
CA ARG A 75 8.45 -4.88 -9.07
C ARG A 75 8.53 -3.46 -8.57
N ARG A 76 9.55 -2.74 -9.01
CA ARG A 76 9.79 -1.39 -8.53
C ARG A 76 8.88 -0.40 -9.24
N ILE A 77 8.50 0.69 -8.59
CA ILE A 77 7.59 1.68 -9.19
C ILE A 77 8.17 2.27 -10.50
N GLU A 78 9.50 2.33 -10.62
CA GLU A 78 10.19 2.85 -11.81
C GLU A 78 10.04 1.94 -13.03
N THR A 79 9.64 0.67 -12.83
CA THR A 79 9.36 -0.25 -13.94
C THR A 79 7.96 -0.08 -14.51
N TRP A 80 7.10 0.70 -13.87
CA TRP A 80 5.74 0.98 -14.32
C TRP A 80 5.71 2.28 -15.14
N SER A 81 5.17 2.23 -16.34
CA SER A 81 4.89 3.44 -17.10
C SER A 81 3.62 4.09 -16.56
N ALA A 82 3.50 5.40 -16.69
CA ALA A 82 2.27 6.10 -16.31
C ALA A 82 1.04 5.59 -17.11
N GLU A 83 1.25 4.97 -18.27
CA GLU A 83 0.21 4.38 -19.12
C GLU A 83 -0.30 3.04 -18.56
N ASP A 84 0.51 2.32 -17.78
CA ASP A 84 0.13 1.04 -17.16
C ASP A 84 -0.71 1.22 -15.89
N LEU A 85 -0.76 2.43 -15.35
CA LEU A 85 -1.53 2.76 -14.15
C LEU A 85 -2.89 3.38 -14.54
N PRO A 86 -4.01 2.97 -13.90
CA PRO A 86 -5.30 3.65 -14.02
C PRO A 86 -5.18 5.17 -13.77
N MET A 87 -6.03 5.96 -14.42
CA MET A 87 -5.95 7.44 -14.38
C MET A 87 -6.07 8.04 -12.98
N ASP A 88 -6.87 7.39 -12.16
CA ASP A 88 -7.15 7.66 -10.76
C ASP A 88 -6.18 6.94 -9.81
N HIS A 89 -5.24 6.14 -10.34
CA HIS A 89 -4.33 5.37 -9.50
C HIS A 89 -3.37 6.32 -8.77
N PRO A 90 -3.39 6.35 -7.43
CA PRO A 90 -2.72 7.41 -6.71
C PRO A 90 -1.18 7.33 -6.76
N LEU A 91 -0.61 6.16 -7.11
CA LEU A 91 0.82 6.03 -7.42
C LEU A 91 1.29 6.85 -8.64
N ARG A 92 0.38 7.33 -9.51
CA ARG A 92 0.73 8.31 -10.57
C ARG A 92 1.31 9.61 -10.00
N TYR A 93 1.05 9.90 -8.73
CA TYR A 93 1.46 11.14 -8.06
C TYR A 93 2.62 10.94 -7.07
N CYS A 94 3.19 9.74 -7.00
CA CYS A 94 4.30 9.39 -6.09
C CYS A 94 5.59 9.10 -6.89
N ARG A 95 6.74 9.63 -6.43
CA ARG A 95 8.08 9.22 -6.88
C ARG A 95 8.92 8.90 -5.66
N PHE A 96 9.74 7.85 -5.73
CA PHE A 96 10.80 7.64 -4.74
C PHE A 96 11.76 8.82 -4.79
N ALA A 97 12.16 9.31 -3.62
CA ALA A 97 13.36 10.14 -3.53
C ALA A 97 14.54 9.23 -3.89
N SER A 98 15.11 9.44 -5.07
CA SER A 98 16.43 8.90 -5.39
C SER A 98 17.40 9.42 -4.33
N GLU A 99 18.11 8.50 -3.66
CA GLU A 99 19.31 8.85 -2.90
C GLU A 99 20.35 9.55 -3.81
#